data_AF-A0A953B473-F1
#
_entry.id   AF-A0A953B473-F1
#
_cell.length_a   1.000
_cell.length_b   1.000
_cell.length_c   1.000
_cell.angle_alpha   90.00
_cell.angle_beta   90.00
_cell.angle_gamma   90.00
#
_symmetry.space_group_name_H-M   'P 1'
#
loop_
_entity.id
_entity.type
_entity.pdbx_description
1 polymer ?
#
loop_
_entity_poly.entity_id
_entity_poly.type
_entity_poly.pdbx_seq_one_letter_code
_entity_poly.pdbx_strand_id
1 'polypeptide(L)'
;YYARATAGPGDGRLGALVRALLPGRRIAPRLADIGDHDERAAVVCAVTALCVARGRYAAVGDAAHGFVALPPPAPAPGAPGLQPGALAILAANAGSRGLVIEGGEGTAGRRRHLSSRGPPP
;
A
#
# COMPACT_ATOMS: atom_id res chain seq x y z
N TYR A 1 15.74 8.73 -9.95
CA TYR A 1 16.61 7.55 -9.72
C TYR A 1 16.06 6.78 -8.53
N TYR A 2 15.39 5.65 -8.72
CA TYR A 2 14.92 4.82 -7.60
C TYR A 2 15.95 3.72 -7.31
N ALA A 3 16.51 3.74 -6.11
CA ALA A 3 17.30 2.61 -5.61
C ALA A 3 16.36 1.41 -5.46
N ARG A 4 16.72 0.30 -6.11
CA ARG A 4 16.07 -1.00 -5.96
C ARG A 4 16.26 -1.43 -4.50
N ALA A 5 15.26 -1.19 -3.65
CA ALA A 5 15.27 -1.69 -2.27
C ALA A 5 15.12 -3.21 -2.33
N THR A 6 16.25 -3.92 -2.39
CA THR A 6 16.27 -5.36 -2.21
C THR A 6 15.94 -5.66 -0.75
N ALA A 7 15.10 -6.67 -0.54
CA ALA A 7 14.84 -7.14 0.81
C ALA A 7 16.16 -7.69 1.38
N GLY A 8 16.58 -7.22 2.56
CA GLY A 8 17.61 -7.92 3.31
C GLY A 8 17.12 -9.33 3.65
N PRO A 9 18.00 -10.35 3.68
CA PRO A 9 17.61 -11.70 4.07
C PRO A 9 16.96 -11.67 5.46
N GLY A 10 15.70 -12.11 5.55
CA GLY A 10 14.92 -12.22 6.80
C GLY A 10 13.72 -11.27 6.96
N ASP A 11 13.64 -10.17 6.20
CA ASP A 11 12.67 -9.10 6.52
C ASP A 11 11.31 -9.19 5.79
N GLY A 12 11.14 -10.17 4.90
CA GLY A 12 9.92 -10.39 4.14
C GLY A 12 9.46 -9.17 3.31
N ARG A 13 8.23 -9.23 2.80
CA ARG A 13 7.64 -8.13 2.01
C ARG A 13 7.34 -6.89 2.85
N LEU A 14 6.99 -7.06 4.12
CA LEU A 14 6.66 -5.96 5.02
C LEU A 14 7.89 -5.10 5.33
N GLY A 15 9.03 -5.70 5.66
CA GLY A 15 10.26 -4.94 5.89
C GLY A 15 10.77 -4.25 4.62
N ALA A 16 10.55 -4.85 3.44
CA ALA A 16 10.84 -4.20 2.17
C ALA A 16 9.96 -2.96 1.92
N LEU A 17 8.66 -3.03 2.26
CA LEU A 17 7.75 -1.87 2.17
C LEU A 17 8.24 -0.74 3.08
N VAL A 18 8.60 -1.06 4.33
CA VAL A 18 8.99 -0.04 5.30
C VAL A 18 10.31 0.63 4.93
N ARG A 19 11.29 -0.12 4.43
CA ARG A 19 12.51 0.46 3.85
C ARG A 19 12.23 1.41 2.70
N ALA A 20 11.24 1.10 1.86
CA ALA A 20 10.84 1.96 0.76
C ALA A 20 10.13 3.24 1.22
N LEU A 21 9.51 3.24 2.41
CA LEU A 21 8.82 4.40 3.00
C LEU A 21 9.74 5.27 3.86
N LEU A 22 10.69 4.65 4.57
CA LEU A 22 11.64 5.28 5.48
C LEU A 22 13.08 4.81 5.20
N PRO A 23 13.73 5.34 4.16
CA PRO A 23 15.13 5.00 3.88
C PRO A 23 16.03 5.28 5.08
N GLY A 24 16.91 4.33 5.43
CA GLY A 24 17.84 4.48 6.56
C GLY A 24 17.25 4.22 7.95
N ARG A 25 15.95 3.93 8.06
CA ARG A 25 15.30 3.52 9.33
C ARG A 25 15.09 2.00 9.35
N ARG A 26 14.97 1.43 10.55
CA ARG A 26 14.61 0.02 10.78
C ARG A 26 13.40 -0.04 11.71
N ILE A 27 12.58 -1.07 11.56
CA ILE A 27 11.56 -1.42 12.56
C ILE A 27 12.25 -2.18 13.69
N ALA A 28 11.92 -1.81 14.92
CA ALA A 28 12.24 -2.56 16.13
C ALA A 28 10.93 -2.73 16.92
N PRO A 29 10.64 -3.92 17.49
CA PRO A 29 11.43 -5.16 17.45
C PRO A 29 11.45 -5.83 16.06
N ARG A 30 12.16 -6.96 15.90
CA ARG A 30 12.12 -7.69 14.62
C ARG A 30 10.70 -8.19 14.40
N LEU A 31 10.21 -8.09 13.17
CA LEU A 31 8.85 -8.53 12.83
C LEU A 31 8.59 -10.01 13.15
N ALA A 32 9.63 -10.85 13.15
CA ALA A 32 9.55 -12.26 13.51
C ALA A 32 9.28 -12.50 15.00
N ASP A 33 9.56 -11.52 15.86
CA ASP A 33 9.37 -11.62 17.31
C ASP A 33 7.93 -11.24 17.72
N ILE A 34 7.11 -10.77 16.76
CA ILE A 34 5.74 -10.29 17.00
C ILE A 34 4.77 -11.48 16.88
N GLY A 35 4.48 -12.09 18.03
CA GLY A 35 3.61 -13.26 18.13
C GLY A 35 2.15 -12.93 18.44
N ASP A 36 1.91 -11.82 19.14
CA ASP A 36 0.57 -11.44 19.61
C ASP A 36 -0.29 -10.83 18.49
N HIS A 37 -1.59 -11.11 18.51
CA HIS A 37 -2.50 -10.67 17.46
C HIS A 37 -2.70 -9.15 17.46
N ASP A 38 -2.79 -8.53 18.63
CA ASP A 38 -2.98 -7.09 18.78
C ASP A 38 -1.71 -6.34 18.41
N GLU A 39 -0.53 -6.87 18.75
CA GLU A 39 0.75 -6.32 18.29
C GLU A 39 0.86 -6.37 16.76
N ARG A 40 0.47 -7.48 16.13
CA ARG A 40 0.45 -7.59 14.66
C ARG A 40 -0.52 -6.60 14.04
N ALA A 41 -1.71 -6.42 14.64
CA ALA A 41 -2.68 -5.43 14.20
C ALA A 41 -2.11 -4.01 14.32
N ALA A 42 -1.48 -3.68 15.45
CA ALA A 42 -0.84 -2.38 15.69
C ALA A 42 0.27 -2.09 14.66
N VAL A 43 1.08 -3.08 14.30
CA VAL A 43 2.11 -2.95 13.25
C VAL A 43 1.48 -2.67 11.89
N VAL A 44 0.44 -3.41 11.51
CA VAL A 44 -0.27 -3.20 10.24
C VAL A 44 -0.89 -1.80 10.19
N CYS A 45 -1.51 -1.35 11.29
CA CYS A 45 -2.06 -0.01 11.42
C CYS A 45 -0.98 1.06 11.29
N ALA A 46 0.14 0.93 12.02
CA ALA A 46 1.25 1.88 11.97
C ALA A 46 1.88 1.97 10.56
N VAL A 47 2.08 0.83 9.89
CA VAL A 47 2.62 0.81 8.52
C VAL A 47 1.64 1.44 7.53
N THR A 48 0.33 1.21 7.70
CA THR A 48 -0.70 1.83 6.85
C THR A 48 -0.76 3.34 7.08
N ALA A 49 -0.73 3.80 8.32
CA ALA A 49 -0.66 5.23 8.65
C ALA A 49 0.59 5.89 8.05
N LEU A 50 1.73 5.20 8.08
CA LEU A 50 2.97 5.66 7.44
C LEU A 50 2.82 5.77 5.90
N CYS A 51 2.14 4.82 5.26
CA CYS A 51 1.83 4.89 3.83
C CYS A 51 1.03 6.16 3.49
N VAL A 52 0.01 6.46 4.30
CA VAL A 52 -0.82 7.67 4.16
C VAL A 52 0.01 8.94 4.39
N ALA A 53 0.81 8.98 5.47
CA ALA A 53 1.67 10.11 5.79
C ALA A 53 2.71 10.42 4.70
N ARG A 54 3.09 9.41 3.90
CA ARG A 54 3.99 9.57 2.75
C ARG A 54 3.26 9.80 1.42
N GLY A 55 1.93 9.89 1.42
CA GLY A 55 1.12 10.03 0.21
C GLY A 55 1.25 8.85 -0.76
N ARG A 56 1.51 7.65 -0.22
CA ARG A 56 1.73 6.41 -1.00
C ARG A 56 0.79 5.34 -0.50
N TYR A 57 -0.45 5.37 -0.95
CA TYR A 57 -1.49 4.44 -0.49
C TYR A 57 -2.55 4.23 -1.58
N ALA A 58 -3.35 3.19 -1.41
CA ALA A 58 -4.61 3.04 -2.12
C ALA A 58 -5.76 3.27 -1.14
N ALA A 59 -6.75 4.09 -1.51
CA ALA A 59 -7.99 4.25 -0.78
C ALA A 59 -9.12 3.54 -1.53
N VAL A 60 -9.89 2.75 -0.79
CA VAL A 60 -11.07 2.04 -1.30
C VAL A 60 -12.27 2.44 -0.46
N GLY A 61 -13.32 2.91 -1.12
CA GLY A 61 -14.54 3.38 -0.47
C GLY A 61 -15.18 4.50 -1.25
N ASP A 62 -15.97 5.33 -0.59
CA ASP A 62 -16.65 6.47 -1.20
C ASP A 62 -16.84 7.62 -0.19
N ALA A 63 -17.30 8.76 -0.69
CA ALA A 63 -17.47 9.96 0.13
C ALA A 63 -18.60 9.84 1.18
N ALA A 64 -19.59 8.97 0.96
CA ALA A 64 -20.72 8.80 1.87
C ALA A 64 -20.39 7.85 3.03
N HIS A 65 -19.56 6.84 2.79
CA HIS A 65 -19.22 5.79 3.76
C HIS A 65 -17.77 5.84 4.26
N GLY A 66 -16.96 6.74 3.70
CA GLY A 66 -15.55 6.88 4.03
C GLY A 66 -14.66 5.92 3.23
N PHE A 67 -13.37 5.96 3.54
CA PHE A 67 -12.34 5.22 2.81
C PHE A 67 -11.50 4.37 3.75
N VAL A 68 -11.18 3.16 3.30
CA VAL A 68 -10.15 2.32 3.90
C VAL A 68 -8.84 2.60 3.17
N ALA A 69 -7.82 3.02 3.92
CA ALA A 69 -6.46 3.15 3.39
C ALA A 69 -5.75 1.80 3.42
N LEU A 70 -5.10 1.47 2.31
CA LEU A 70 -4.35 0.25 2.08
C LEU A 70 -2.91 0.59 1.66
N PRO A 71 -1.96 -0.34 1.81
CA PRO A 71 -0.61 -0.19 1.27
C PRO A 71 -0.63 0.21 -0.22
N PRO A 72 0.42 0.89 -0.72
CA PRO A 72 0.47 1.29 -2.11
C PRO A 72 0.48 0.08 -3.05
N PRO A 73 0.04 0.23 -4.31
CA PRO A 73 0.24 -0.79 -5.34
C PRO A 73 1.71 -1.18 -5.45
N ALA A 74 1.96 -2.48 -5.63
CA ALA A 74 3.28 -2.98 -5.92
C ALA A 74 3.78 -2.37 -7.25
N PRO A 75 4.98 -1.77 -7.29
CA PRO A 75 5.50 -1.13 -8.51
C PRO A 75 5.87 -2.12 -9.61
N ALA A 76 6.02 -3.40 -9.27
CA ALA A 76 6.28 -4.51 -10.17
C ALA A 76 5.83 -5.83 -9.53
N PRO A 77 5.61 -6.90 -10.31
CA PRO A 77 5.34 -8.24 -9.77
C PRO A 77 6.41 -8.66 -8.75
N GLY A 78 5.97 -9.15 -7.59
CA GLY A 78 6.86 -9.59 -6.51
C GLY A 78 7.45 -8.46 -5.64
N ALA A 79 7.27 -7.19 -6.04
CA ALA A 79 7.61 -6.05 -5.19
C ALA A 79 6.63 -5.90 -4.02
N PRO A 80 7.05 -5.27 -2.90
CA PRO A 80 6.15 -5.03 -1.77
C PRO A 80 5.01 -4.08 -2.12
N GLY A 81 3.82 -4.33 -1.58
CA GLY A 81 2.59 -3.56 -1.83
C GLY A 81 1.41 -4.44 -2.25
N LEU A 82 0.28 -3.80 -2.59
CA LEU A 82 -0.90 -4.46 -3.14
C LEU A 82 -0.55 -5.08 -4.48
N GLN A 83 -0.70 -6.40 -4.57
CA GLN A 83 -0.40 -7.13 -5.80
C GLN A 83 -1.48 -6.87 -6.86
N PRO A 84 -1.16 -6.99 -8.17
CA PRO A 84 -2.11 -6.72 -9.25
C PRO A 84 -3.44 -7.45 -9.12
N GLY A 85 -3.42 -8.73 -8.70
CA GLY A 85 -4.65 -9.50 -8.46
C GLY A 85 -5.52 -8.93 -7.33
N ALA A 86 -4.91 -8.47 -6.23
CA ALA A 86 -5.66 -7.83 -5.14
C ALA A 86 -6.26 -6.50 -5.60
N LEU A 87 -5.51 -5.71 -6.39
CA LEU A 87 -6.01 -4.46 -6.95
C LEU A 87 -7.19 -4.68 -7.91
N ALA A 88 -7.13 -5.73 -8.72
CA ALA A 88 -8.22 -6.11 -9.62
C ALA A 88 -9.49 -6.50 -8.85
N ILE A 89 -9.36 -7.27 -7.76
CA ILE A 89 -10.47 -7.61 -6.87
C ILE A 89 -11.07 -6.34 -6.24
N LEU A 90 -10.23 -5.45 -5.73
CA LEU A 90 -10.70 -4.18 -5.14
C LEU A 90 -11.40 -3.30 -6.18
N ALA A 91 -10.86 -3.20 -7.39
CA ALA A 91 -11.47 -2.44 -8.48
C ALA A 91 -12.82 -3.02 -8.91
N ALA A 92 -12.94 -4.35 -8.98
CA ALA A 92 -14.20 -5.01 -9.30
C ALA A 92 -15.28 -4.76 -8.23
N ASN A 93 -14.89 -4.71 -6.95
CA ASN A 93 -15.81 -4.48 -5.84
C ASN A 93 -16.13 -2.99 -5.59
N ALA A 94 -15.21 -2.07 -5.93
CA ALA A 94 -15.43 -0.64 -5.78
C ALA A 94 -16.47 -0.05 -6.76
N GLY A 95 -16.84 -0.81 -7.79
CA GLY A 95 -17.80 -0.38 -8.81
C GLY A 95 -17.39 0.95 -9.47
N SER A 96 -18.36 1.78 -9.83
CA SER A 96 -18.14 3.12 -10.41
C SER A 96 -17.74 4.20 -9.41
N ARG A 97 -17.57 3.87 -8.12
CA ARG A 97 -17.46 4.85 -7.02
C ARG A 97 -16.10 4.96 -6.34
N GLY A 98 -15.11 4.20 -6.79
CA GLY A 98 -13.72 4.68 -6.84
C GLY A 98 -12.72 3.96 -5.94
N LEU A 99 -11.88 3.17 -6.59
CA LEU A 99 -10.52 2.95 -6.13
C LEU A 99 -9.70 4.22 -6.44
N VAL A 100 -9.21 4.88 -5.40
CA VAL A 100 -8.29 6.02 -5.52
C VAL A 100 -6.88 5.55 -5.20
N ILE A 101 -5.96 5.73 -6.13
CA ILE A 101 -4.54 5.45 -5.89
C ILE A 101 -3.81 6.78 -5.80
N GLU A 102 -3.24 7.06 -4.62
CA GLU A 102 -2.40 8.23 -4.39
C GLU A 102 -0.92 7.82 -4.49
N GLY A 103 -0.21 8.47 -5.40
CA GLY A 103 1.23 8.28 -5.62
C GLY A 103 1.99 9.59 -5.41
N GLY A 104 2.88 9.59 -4.42
CA GLY A 104 3.68 10.76 -4.07
C GLY A 104 4.73 11.14 -5.12
N GLU A 105 4.56 12.33 -5.71
CA GLU A 105 5.61 13.33 -5.89
C GLU A 105 5.08 14.64 -5.27
N GLY A 106 5.97 15.44 -4.69
CA GLY A 106 5.64 16.54 -3.77
C GLY A 106 4.47 17.44 -4.20
N THR A 107 3.63 17.79 -3.23
CA THR A 107 2.65 18.89 -3.23
C THR A 107 1.60 18.98 -4.36
N ALA A 108 1.52 18.01 -5.28
CA ALA A 108 0.39 17.89 -6.21
C ALA A 108 0.16 16.42 -6.61
N GLY A 109 -0.52 15.67 -5.76
CA GLY A 109 -0.83 14.26 -5.99
C GLY A 109 -1.62 14.04 -7.28
N ARG A 110 -1.07 13.22 -8.20
CA ARG A 110 -1.82 12.72 -9.36
C ARG A 110 -2.88 11.73 -8.88
N ARG A 111 -4.09 12.23 -8.64
CA ARG A 111 -5.29 11.39 -8.50
C ARG A 111 -5.53 10.59 -9.78
N ARG A 112 -5.30 9.28 -9.72
CA ARG A 112 -5.74 8.36 -10.77
C ARG A 112 -7.00 7.65 -10.32
N HIS A 113 -8.13 8.07 -10.90
CA HIS A 113 -9.40 7.37 -10.76
C HIS A 113 -9.43 6.21 -11.76
N LEU A 114 -9.32 4.99 -11.26
CA LEU A 114 -9.49 3.79 -12.08
C LEU A 114 -10.99 3.48 -12.14
N SER A 115 -11.68 4.07 -13.13
CA SER A 115 -13.05 3.68 -13.47
C SER A 115 -13.03 2.40 -14.30
N SER A 116 -13.83 1.41 -13.91
CA SER A 116 -14.04 0.19 -14.71
C SER A 116 -14.69 0.54 -16.05
N ARG A 117 -13.91 0.64 -17.14
CA ARG A 117 -14.46 0.38 -18.46
C ARG A 117 -14.54 -1.14 -18.60
N GLY A 118 -15.76 -1.65 -18.80
CA GLY A 118 -16.00 -3.08 -19.02
C GLY A 118 -15.19 -3.62 -20.20
N PRO A 119 -15.06 -4.96 -20.32
CA PRO A 119 -14.31 -5.57 -21.42
C PRO A 119 -14.92 -5.19 -22.78
N PRO A 120 -14.09 -5.00 -23.83
CA PRO A 120 -14.60 -4.72 -25.18
C PRO A 120 -15.42 -5.91 -25.72
N PRO A 121 -16.36 -5.66 -26.66
CA PRO A 121 -17.27 -6.67 -27.21
C PRO A 121 -16.54 -7.80 -27.94
#